data_AF-A0A523MD20-F1
#
_entry.id   AF-A0A523MD20-F1
#
_cell.length_a   1.000
_cell.length_b   1.000
_cell.length_c   1.000
_cell.angle_alpha   90.00
_cell.angle_beta   90.00
_cell.angle_gamma   90.00
#
_symmetry.space_group_name_H-M   'P 1'
#
loop_
_entity.id
_entity.type
_entity.pdbx_description
1 polymer ?
#
loop_
_entity_poly.entity_id
_entity_poly.type
_entity_poly.pdbx_seq_one_letter_code
_entity_poly.pdbx_strand_id
1 'polypeptide(L)'
;MSTKNEAFVDSPMRDNWYQTSSYYVSSFALITTVDENGVTSIGPYQLSFPFEVIERRSWMVVSRPNSNTHRNVSRTLKCAMNFIEYDREKIEMILKFGYPGQEPEEKMAYNEFELIDSPTPGRESNTIYPKIIKEAYQVYECTLDIERINENPILRDSVSAHLLLNIDNILLKESWKKNLEGGGTTMPDAALTFGFRGASKFWFGEVKEPYALPIPDLGPDHEVVLYEANRLDDEVRFTEDACKQLTGIPKAFLTQALQGIVDEAKKQGVTNIDLDFVQRLNAERQ
;
A
#
# COMPACT_ATOMS: atom_id res chain seq x y z
N MET A 1 20.79 -3.36 21.58
CA MET A 1 22.15 -3.77 21.15
C MET A 1 22.45 -3.04 19.85
N SER A 2 23.66 -2.50 19.69
CA SER A 2 24.07 -1.84 18.46
C SER A 2 24.83 -2.86 17.60
N THR A 3 24.25 -3.27 16.48
CA THR A 3 24.82 -4.26 15.55
C THR A 3 25.67 -3.63 14.45
N LYS A 4 25.90 -2.31 14.51
CA LYS A 4 26.47 -1.51 13.41
C LYS A 4 27.84 -1.99 12.92
N ASN A 5 28.67 -2.55 13.80
CA ASN A 5 30.04 -2.98 13.49
C ASN A 5 30.20 -4.50 13.51
N GLU A 6 29.10 -5.26 13.60
CA GLU A 6 29.14 -6.71 13.57
C GLU A 6 29.30 -7.21 12.12
N ALA A 7 29.96 -8.36 11.94
CA ALA A 7 30.07 -8.98 10.62
C ALA A 7 28.72 -9.62 10.23
N PHE A 8 28.36 -9.54 8.95
CA PHE A 8 27.30 -10.39 8.43
C PHE A 8 27.73 -11.86 8.49
N VAL A 9 26.82 -12.71 8.93
CA VAL A 9 27.01 -14.17 8.96
C VAL A 9 25.89 -14.85 8.19
N ASP A 10 26.19 -16.01 7.62
CA ASP A 10 25.20 -16.78 6.87
C ASP A 10 24.08 -17.31 7.79
N SER A 11 22.85 -17.08 7.38
CA SER A 11 21.66 -17.68 7.98
C SER A 11 21.22 -18.90 7.17
N PRO A 12 20.86 -20.03 7.79
CA PRO A 12 20.51 -21.24 7.05
C PRO A 12 19.23 -21.08 6.23
N MET A 13 19.22 -21.54 4.98
CA MET A 13 18.04 -21.55 4.10
C MET A 13 17.06 -22.66 4.50
N ARG A 14 16.16 -22.36 5.44
CA ARG A 14 15.13 -23.30 5.95
C ARG A 14 13.76 -22.98 5.34
N ASP A 15 12.88 -23.97 5.27
CA ASP A 15 11.46 -23.72 5.00
C ASP A 15 10.86 -22.78 6.04
N ASN A 16 9.83 -22.01 5.65
CA ASN A 16 9.33 -20.90 6.45
C ASN A 16 10.46 -19.93 6.86
N TRP A 17 11.39 -19.66 5.95
CA TRP A 17 12.59 -18.82 6.16
C TRP A 17 12.26 -17.48 6.84
N TYR A 18 11.11 -16.89 6.53
CA TYR A 18 10.67 -15.62 7.12
C TYR A 18 10.45 -15.72 8.63
N GLN A 19 10.28 -16.92 9.20
CA GLN A 19 10.16 -17.20 10.63
C GLN A 19 11.47 -17.68 11.26
N THR A 20 12.26 -18.48 10.54
CA THR A 20 13.40 -19.24 11.11
C THR A 20 14.78 -18.78 10.67
N SER A 21 14.84 -17.94 9.63
CA SER A 21 16.07 -17.60 8.91
C SER A 21 16.21 -16.11 8.60
N SER A 22 15.17 -15.30 8.80
CA SER A 22 15.22 -13.85 8.66
C SER A 22 14.30 -13.14 9.66
N TYR A 23 14.57 -11.86 9.91
CA TYR A 23 13.66 -10.96 10.60
C TYR A 23 12.82 -10.23 9.55
N TYR A 24 11.59 -10.71 9.34
CA TYR A 24 10.66 -10.16 8.35
C TYR A 24 9.43 -9.57 9.05
N VAL A 25 9.07 -8.36 8.62
CA VAL A 25 7.88 -7.62 9.04
C VAL A 25 6.99 -7.46 7.82
N SER A 26 5.68 -7.63 7.99
CA SER A 26 4.72 -7.39 6.91
C SER A 26 3.40 -6.86 7.45
N SER A 27 2.51 -6.52 6.51
CA SER A 27 1.17 -6.08 6.84
C SER A 27 0.37 -7.19 7.55
N PHE A 28 -0.71 -6.80 8.22
CA PHE A 28 -1.55 -7.71 8.96
C PHE A 28 -3.01 -7.42 8.62
N ALA A 29 -3.75 -8.44 8.19
CA ALA A 29 -5.18 -8.33 7.90
C ALA A 29 -5.97 -9.42 8.61
N LEU A 30 -7.15 -9.05 9.13
CA LEU A 30 -8.15 -10.00 9.60
C LEU A 30 -9.11 -10.31 8.45
N ILE A 31 -9.00 -11.49 7.87
CA ILE A 31 -9.82 -11.90 6.73
C ILE A 31 -11.09 -12.56 7.24
N THR A 32 -12.24 -11.97 6.94
CA THR A 32 -13.54 -12.59 7.16
C THR A 32 -13.97 -13.39 5.93
N THR A 33 -14.52 -14.57 6.20
CA THR A 33 -15.02 -15.52 5.20
C THR A 33 -16.25 -16.21 5.74
N VAL A 34 -17.07 -16.81 4.89
CA VAL A 34 -18.27 -17.52 5.31
C VAL A 34 -18.17 -19.02 5.02
N ASP A 35 -18.64 -19.85 5.94
CA ASP A 35 -18.74 -21.30 5.75
C ASP A 35 -20.00 -21.71 4.97
N GLU A 36 -20.24 -23.01 4.80
CA GLU A 36 -21.41 -23.56 4.10
C GLU A 36 -22.74 -23.22 4.77
N ASN A 37 -22.75 -22.94 6.07
CA ASN A 37 -23.94 -22.63 6.85
C ASN A 37 -24.24 -21.13 6.90
N GLY A 38 -23.39 -20.28 6.32
CA GLY A 38 -23.54 -18.83 6.38
C GLY A 38 -22.87 -18.19 7.61
N VAL A 39 -22.09 -18.94 8.39
CA VAL A 39 -21.39 -18.44 9.57
C VAL A 39 -20.11 -17.72 9.13
N THR A 40 -19.98 -16.45 9.53
CA THR A 40 -18.75 -15.68 9.28
C THR A 40 -17.67 -16.07 10.29
N SER A 41 -16.49 -16.42 9.78
CA SER A 41 -15.28 -16.72 10.56
C SER A 41 -14.18 -15.71 10.28
N ILE A 42 -13.31 -15.46 11.25
CA ILE A 42 -12.14 -14.56 11.13
C ILE A 42 -10.84 -15.39 11.06
N GLY A 43 -9.94 -15.02 10.14
CA GLY A 43 -8.58 -15.55 10.06
C GLY A 43 -7.51 -14.44 10.04
N PRO A 44 -6.49 -14.48 10.90
CA PRO A 44 -5.41 -13.49 10.92
C PRO A 44 -4.29 -13.86 9.92
N TYR A 45 -3.93 -12.94 9.04
CA TYR A 45 -2.90 -13.17 8.01
C TYR A 45 -1.84 -12.08 8.00
N GLN A 46 -0.61 -12.48 8.33
CA GLN A 46 0.59 -11.66 8.21
C GLN A 46 1.15 -11.66 6.77
N LEU A 47 1.19 -12.82 6.11
CA LEU A 47 1.75 -12.91 4.75
C LEU A 47 0.72 -12.38 3.75
N SER A 48 0.59 -11.08 3.75
CA SER A 48 -0.46 -10.29 3.12
C SER A 48 0.21 -9.04 2.59
N PHE A 49 0.12 -8.77 1.28
CA PHE A 49 0.78 -7.62 0.67
C PHE A 49 0.09 -7.16 -0.63
N PRO A 50 0.19 -5.86 -0.97
CA PRO A 50 -0.22 -5.39 -2.29
C PRO A 50 0.52 -6.15 -3.39
N PHE A 51 -0.20 -6.54 -4.45
CA PHE A 51 0.38 -7.26 -5.59
C PHE A 51 0.35 -6.42 -6.86
N GLU A 52 -0.80 -5.85 -7.20
CA GLU A 52 -0.95 -4.91 -8.32
C GLU A 52 -1.56 -3.60 -7.80
N VAL A 53 -0.88 -2.49 -8.09
CA VAL A 53 -1.23 -1.14 -7.57
C VAL A 53 -1.43 -0.09 -8.67
N ILE A 54 -1.09 -0.40 -9.91
CA ILE A 54 -1.28 0.46 -11.10
C ILE A 54 -2.10 -0.35 -12.10
N GLU A 55 -3.09 0.28 -12.73
CA GLU A 55 -4.09 -0.30 -13.66
C GLU A 55 -5.03 -1.35 -13.03
N ARG A 56 -4.48 -2.31 -12.29
CA ARG A 56 -5.19 -3.32 -11.50
C ARG A 56 -5.03 -3.06 -10.00
N ARG A 57 -5.95 -3.63 -9.22
CA ARG A 57 -5.97 -3.57 -7.76
C ARG A 57 -6.10 -4.99 -7.23
N SER A 58 -4.98 -5.58 -6.87
CA SER A 58 -4.96 -6.93 -6.33
C SER A 58 -3.99 -7.06 -5.17
N TRP A 59 -4.29 -8.04 -4.33
CA TRP A 59 -3.62 -8.29 -3.09
C TRP A 59 -3.28 -9.78 -3.00
N MET A 60 -2.07 -10.09 -2.55
CA MET A 60 -1.63 -11.47 -2.40
C MET A 60 -1.69 -11.85 -0.91
N VAL A 61 -2.31 -12.99 -0.63
CA VAL A 61 -2.27 -13.62 0.70
C VAL A 61 -1.69 -15.02 0.58
N VAL A 62 -0.62 -15.29 1.31
CA VAL A 62 -0.05 -16.63 1.45
C VAL A 62 -0.69 -17.30 2.65
N SER A 63 -1.51 -18.31 2.39
CA SER A 63 -2.24 -19.08 3.38
C SER A 63 -1.72 -20.50 3.49
N ARG A 64 -1.99 -21.13 4.65
CA ARG A 64 -1.87 -22.58 4.78
C ARG A 64 -2.95 -23.24 3.92
N PRO A 65 -2.59 -24.26 3.11
CA PRO A 65 -3.59 -25.08 2.44
C PRO A 65 -4.60 -25.61 3.45
N ASN A 66 -5.86 -25.72 3.03
CA ASN A 66 -6.95 -26.26 3.84
C ASN A 66 -7.30 -25.50 5.13
N SER A 67 -6.77 -24.29 5.35
CA SER A 67 -7.32 -23.40 6.38
C SER A 67 -8.80 -23.09 6.12
N ASN A 68 -9.57 -22.76 7.16
CA ASN A 68 -10.99 -22.38 6.98
C ASN A 68 -11.12 -21.24 5.97
N THR A 69 -10.26 -20.22 6.06
CA THR A 69 -10.24 -19.11 5.09
C THR A 69 -9.97 -19.63 3.67
N HIS A 70 -8.96 -20.47 3.46
CA HIS A 70 -8.66 -21.01 2.12
C HIS A 70 -9.87 -21.78 1.58
N ARG A 71 -10.44 -22.72 2.35
CA ARG A 71 -11.60 -23.52 1.95
C ARG A 71 -12.80 -22.64 1.60
N ASN A 72 -13.10 -21.67 2.46
CA ASN A 72 -14.23 -20.78 2.29
C ASN A 72 -14.06 -19.89 1.06
N VAL A 73 -12.89 -19.24 0.90
CA VAL A 73 -12.62 -18.37 -0.26
C VAL A 73 -12.56 -19.16 -1.56
N SER A 74 -11.98 -20.36 -1.58
CA SER A 74 -12.00 -21.21 -2.77
C SER A 74 -13.42 -21.62 -3.19
N ARG A 75 -14.34 -21.75 -2.24
CA ARG A 75 -15.75 -22.11 -2.50
C ARG A 75 -16.60 -20.90 -2.91
N THR A 76 -16.51 -19.80 -2.17
CA THR A 76 -17.37 -18.62 -2.37
C THR A 76 -16.79 -17.64 -3.37
N LEU A 77 -15.48 -17.72 -3.62
CA LEU A 77 -14.67 -16.73 -4.33
C LEU A 77 -14.66 -15.35 -3.67
N LYS A 78 -15.19 -15.20 -2.45
CA LYS A 78 -15.38 -13.92 -1.77
C LYS A 78 -14.80 -13.91 -0.37
N CYS A 79 -14.19 -12.79 0.00
CA CYS A 79 -13.81 -12.48 1.37
C CYS A 79 -13.83 -10.96 1.61
N ALA A 80 -13.66 -10.57 2.87
CA ALA A 80 -13.31 -9.19 3.21
C ALA A 80 -12.04 -9.16 4.07
N MET A 81 -11.12 -8.26 3.75
CA MET A 81 -9.90 -8.00 4.50
C MET A 81 -10.12 -6.80 5.39
N ASN A 82 -10.09 -7.01 6.70
CA ASN A 82 -10.37 -5.99 7.69
C ASN A 82 -9.06 -5.54 8.33
N PHE A 83 -8.80 -4.23 8.31
CA PHE A 83 -7.64 -3.61 8.92
C PHE A 83 -8.07 -2.89 10.19
N ILE A 84 -7.45 -3.26 11.31
CA ILE A 84 -7.76 -2.75 12.64
C ILE A 84 -6.55 -2.01 13.20
N GLU A 85 -6.82 -1.07 14.09
CA GLU A 85 -5.76 -0.45 14.89
C GLU A 85 -5.24 -1.45 15.95
N TYR A 86 -4.02 -1.21 16.40
CA TYR A 86 -3.34 -2.00 17.40
C TYR A 86 -4.06 -1.86 18.73
N ASP A 87 -4.45 -3.00 19.28
CA ASP A 87 -5.07 -3.09 20.60
C ASP A 87 -4.48 -4.31 21.28
N ARG A 88 -3.70 -4.07 22.35
CA ARG A 88 -2.97 -5.10 23.08
C ARG A 88 -3.90 -6.17 23.65
N GLU A 89 -5.09 -5.79 24.12
CA GLU A 89 -6.06 -6.72 24.69
C GLU A 89 -6.65 -7.61 23.59
N LYS A 90 -6.98 -7.02 22.44
CA LYS A 90 -7.53 -7.77 21.29
C LYS A 90 -6.50 -8.67 20.60
N ILE A 91 -5.20 -8.37 20.69
CA ILE A 91 -4.17 -9.22 20.09
C ILE A 91 -4.20 -10.64 20.64
N GLU A 92 -4.42 -10.83 21.94
CA GLU A 92 -4.50 -12.18 22.53
C GLU A 92 -5.67 -12.98 21.96
N MET A 93 -6.83 -12.36 21.77
CA MET A 93 -7.97 -12.96 21.08
C MET A 93 -7.63 -13.27 19.62
N ILE A 94 -7.03 -12.31 18.89
CA ILE A 94 -6.67 -12.47 17.48
C ILE A 94 -5.75 -13.68 17.27
N LEU A 95 -4.82 -13.93 18.19
CA LEU A 95 -3.96 -15.10 18.15
C LEU A 95 -4.73 -16.42 18.19
N LYS A 96 -5.81 -16.49 18.98
CA LYS A 96 -6.66 -17.67 19.06
C LYS A 96 -7.32 -17.97 17.71
N PHE A 97 -7.69 -16.96 16.90
CA PHE A 97 -8.25 -17.20 15.56
C PHE A 97 -7.28 -17.92 14.60
N GLY A 98 -5.97 -17.81 14.84
CA GLY A 98 -4.93 -18.47 14.03
C GLY A 98 -4.70 -19.95 14.36
N TYR A 99 -5.30 -20.47 15.44
CA TYR A 99 -5.09 -21.85 15.86
C TYR A 99 -5.69 -22.82 14.82
N PRO A 100 -4.94 -23.86 14.41
CA PRO A 100 -5.39 -24.80 13.40
C PRO A 100 -6.50 -25.72 13.95
N GLY A 101 -7.41 -26.13 13.07
CA GLY A 101 -8.39 -27.19 13.36
C GLY A 101 -9.58 -26.79 14.22
N GLN A 102 -9.78 -25.50 14.47
CA GLN A 102 -10.99 -25.00 15.12
C GLN A 102 -12.08 -24.74 14.09
N GLU A 103 -13.30 -25.16 14.41
CA GLU A 103 -14.48 -24.85 13.60
C GLU A 103 -14.86 -23.37 13.71
N PRO A 104 -15.56 -22.79 12.71
CA PRO A 104 -16.02 -21.41 12.75
C PRO A 104 -16.73 -21.03 14.06
N GLU A 105 -17.66 -21.85 14.54
CA GLU A 105 -18.42 -21.59 15.77
C GLU A 105 -17.53 -21.52 17.01
N GLU A 106 -16.55 -22.42 17.11
CA GLU A 106 -15.58 -22.42 18.21
C GLU A 106 -14.75 -21.14 18.21
N LYS A 107 -14.30 -20.68 17.03
CA LYS A 107 -13.57 -19.42 16.90
C LYS A 107 -14.42 -18.23 17.31
N MET A 108 -15.67 -18.22 16.85
CA MET A 108 -16.56 -17.10 17.10
C MET A 108 -17.08 -17.04 18.55
N ALA A 109 -16.98 -18.14 19.31
CA ALA A 109 -17.39 -18.18 20.72
C ALA A 109 -16.60 -17.23 21.65
N TYR A 110 -15.37 -16.87 21.27
CA TYR A 110 -14.53 -15.91 22.01
C TYR A 110 -14.22 -14.66 21.19
N ASN A 111 -14.97 -14.41 20.11
CA ASN A 111 -14.85 -13.18 19.34
C ASN A 111 -15.45 -12.00 20.10
N GLU A 112 -14.65 -10.93 20.24
CA GLU A 112 -15.03 -9.68 20.89
C GLU A 112 -15.29 -8.54 19.88
N PHE A 113 -15.05 -8.78 18.58
CA PHE A 113 -15.38 -7.80 17.52
C PHE A 113 -16.88 -7.80 17.20
N GLU A 114 -17.44 -6.61 16.98
CA GLU A 114 -18.80 -6.51 16.44
C GLU A 114 -18.77 -6.79 14.92
N LEU A 115 -19.46 -7.85 14.50
CA LEU A 115 -19.63 -8.17 13.08
C LEU A 115 -20.89 -7.54 12.52
N ILE A 116 -20.75 -6.77 11.45
CA ILE A 116 -21.85 -6.09 10.76
C ILE A 116 -21.94 -6.51 9.30
N ASP A 117 -23.11 -6.34 8.69
CA ASP A 117 -23.24 -6.48 7.25
C ASP A 117 -22.44 -5.38 6.53
N SER A 118 -21.92 -5.72 5.35
CA SER A 118 -21.30 -4.71 4.50
C SER A 118 -22.33 -3.65 4.11
N PRO A 119 -21.96 -2.35 4.14
CA PRO A 119 -22.81 -1.30 3.60
C PRO A 119 -22.83 -1.27 2.06
N THR A 120 -22.00 -2.08 1.38
CA THR A 120 -22.00 -2.17 -0.08
C THR A 120 -23.28 -2.88 -0.56
N PRO A 121 -24.10 -2.25 -1.42
CA PRO A 121 -25.31 -2.88 -1.93
C PRO A 121 -25.04 -4.22 -2.61
N GLY A 122 -25.78 -5.26 -2.21
CA GLY A 122 -25.64 -6.61 -2.75
C GLY A 122 -24.49 -7.44 -2.14
N ARG A 123 -23.85 -6.94 -1.07
CA ARG A 123 -22.83 -7.66 -0.29
C ARG A 123 -23.23 -7.84 1.17
N GLU A 124 -24.53 -7.75 1.46
CA GLU A 124 -25.09 -8.12 2.76
C GLU A 124 -24.74 -9.59 3.07
N SER A 125 -24.53 -9.91 4.35
CA SER A 125 -24.02 -11.23 4.70
C SER A 125 -25.01 -12.33 4.32
N ASN A 126 -24.48 -13.37 3.68
CA ASN A 126 -25.19 -14.59 3.31
C ASN A 126 -24.18 -15.74 3.15
N THR A 127 -24.56 -16.85 2.52
CA THR A 127 -23.69 -18.03 2.31
C THR A 127 -22.52 -17.81 1.33
N ILE A 128 -22.40 -16.60 0.76
CA ILE A 128 -21.34 -16.17 -0.16
C ILE A 128 -20.55 -15.00 0.43
N TYR A 129 -21.24 -13.95 0.92
CA TYR A 129 -20.62 -12.75 1.46
C TYR A 129 -20.49 -12.81 2.98
N PRO A 130 -19.28 -12.61 3.54
CA PRO A 130 -19.09 -12.57 4.98
C PRO A 130 -19.52 -11.21 5.57
N LYS A 131 -19.77 -11.20 6.88
CA LYS A 131 -19.79 -9.94 7.65
C LYS A 131 -18.40 -9.30 7.69
N ILE A 132 -18.37 -8.00 7.99
CA ILE A 132 -17.15 -7.21 8.19
C ILE A 132 -17.00 -6.82 9.66
N ILE A 133 -15.79 -6.47 10.08
CA ILE A 133 -15.49 -6.04 11.45
C ILE A 133 -15.81 -4.55 11.58
N LYS A 134 -16.73 -4.19 12.47
CA LYS A 134 -17.17 -2.80 12.66
C LYS A 134 -16.04 -1.89 13.12
N GLU A 135 -15.12 -2.40 13.93
CA GLU A 135 -13.98 -1.67 14.47
C GLU A 135 -12.89 -1.41 13.44
N ALA A 136 -12.92 -2.07 12.28
CA ALA A 136 -11.93 -1.86 11.23
C ALA A 136 -11.96 -0.41 10.75
N TYR A 137 -10.78 0.21 10.67
CA TYR A 137 -10.65 1.54 10.10
C TYR A 137 -10.81 1.51 8.58
N GLN A 138 -10.50 0.36 7.96
CA GLN A 138 -10.56 0.11 6.54
C GLN A 138 -10.90 -1.35 6.26
N VAL A 139 -11.67 -1.59 5.20
CA VAL A 139 -12.01 -2.92 4.71
C VAL A 139 -11.81 -2.99 3.20
N TYR A 140 -11.15 -4.03 2.72
CA TYR A 140 -11.18 -4.40 1.30
C TYR A 140 -12.15 -5.53 1.10
N GLU A 141 -13.11 -5.32 0.21
CA GLU A 141 -14.01 -6.38 -0.23
C GLU A 141 -13.43 -7.02 -1.48
N CYS A 142 -13.21 -8.33 -1.45
CA CYS A 142 -12.37 -8.97 -2.46
C CYS A 142 -13.06 -10.14 -3.17
N THR A 143 -12.57 -10.41 -4.38
CA THR A 143 -12.84 -11.60 -5.18
C THR A 143 -11.56 -12.39 -5.42
N LEU A 144 -11.60 -13.71 -5.24
CA LEU A 144 -10.48 -14.59 -5.60
C LEU A 144 -10.35 -14.70 -7.12
N ASP A 145 -9.16 -14.41 -7.65
CA ASP A 145 -8.83 -14.56 -9.06
C ASP A 145 -8.35 -15.99 -9.37
N ILE A 146 -9.30 -16.93 -9.33
CA ILE A 146 -9.00 -18.35 -9.50
C ILE A 146 -8.48 -18.68 -10.91
N GLU A 147 -8.92 -17.94 -11.92
CA GLU A 147 -8.50 -18.13 -13.31
C GLU A 147 -6.99 -17.87 -13.44
N ARG A 148 -6.52 -16.71 -12.99
CA ARG A 148 -5.08 -16.39 -13.02
C ARG A 148 -4.24 -17.28 -12.14
N ILE A 149 -4.77 -17.72 -10.99
CA ILE A 149 -4.08 -18.71 -10.16
C ILE A 149 -3.87 -20.00 -10.97
N ASN A 150 -4.91 -20.49 -11.64
CA ASN A 150 -4.85 -21.74 -12.41
C ASN A 150 -3.95 -21.66 -13.65
N GLU A 151 -3.92 -20.51 -14.31
CA GLU A 151 -3.06 -20.26 -15.48
C GLU A 151 -1.59 -20.08 -15.10
N ASN A 152 -1.31 -19.64 -13.86
CA ASN A 152 0.06 -19.40 -13.40
C ASN A 152 0.62 -20.62 -12.63
N PRO A 153 1.59 -21.37 -13.19
CA PRO A 153 2.15 -22.56 -12.55
C PRO A 153 2.84 -22.27 -11.21
N ILE A 154 3.38 -21.06 -10.99
CA ILE A 154 4.01 -20.69 -9.71
C ILE A 154 2.96 -20.61 -8.59
N LEU A 155 1.76 -20.11 -8.92
CA LEU A 155 0.68 -19.98 -7.95
C LEU A 155 -0.07 -21.31 -7.76
N ARG A 156 -0.42 -21.97 -8.88
CA ARG A 156 -1.18 -23.23 -8.89
C ARG A 156 -0.44 -24.38 -8.21
N ASP A 157 0.84 -24.55 -8.54
CA ASP A 157 1.62 -25.74 -8.13
C ASP A 157 2.38 -25.52 -6.80
N SER A 158 2.11 -24.41 -6.11
CA SER A 158 2.73 -24.07 -4.83
C SER A 158 2.25 -25.00 -3.71
N VAL A 159 3.18 -25.37 -2.82
CA VAL A 159 2.89 -26.10 -1.58
C VAL A 159 2.03 -25.27 -0.61
N SER A 160 2.20 -23.94 -0.63
CA SER A 160 1.34 -22.99 0.08
C SER A 160 0.14 -22.59 -0.78
N ALA A 161 -0.98 -22.23 -0.14
CA ALA A 161 -2.12 -21.68 -0.85
C ALA A 161 -1.90 -20.17 -1.11
N HIS A 162 -1.94 -19.75 -2.38
CA HIS A 162 -1.86 -18.35 -2.76
C HIS A 162 -3.25 -17.82 -3.11
N LEU A 163 -3.76 -16.90 -2.29
CA LEU A 163 -5.00 -16.20 -2.58
C LEU A 163 -4.65 -14.88 -3.29
N LEU A 164 -4.76 -14.88 -4.62
CA LEU A 164 -4.72 -13.66 -5.41
C LEU A 164 -6.11 -13.00 -5.36
N LEU A 165 -6.22 -11.93 -4.58
CA LEU A 165 -7.47 -11.27 -4.27
C LEU A 165 -7.59 -9.97 -5.07
N ASN A 166 -8.52 -9.89 -6.01
CA ASN A 166 -8.91 -8.63 -6.64
C ASN A 166 -9.72 -7.80 -5.64
N ILE A 167 -9.39 -6.53 -5.51
CA ILE A 167 -10.10 -5.59 -4.63
C ILE A 167 -11.28 -5.01 -5.41
N ASP A 168 -12.49 -5.41 -5.04
CA ASP A 168 -13.74 -4.95 -5.66
C ASP A 168 -14.12 -3.56 -5.13
N ASN A 169 -14.07 -3.40 -3.80
CA ASN A 169 -14.40 -2.15 -3.12
C ASN A 169 -13.42 -1.88 -1.98
N ILE A 170 -13.22 -0.60 -1.70
CA ILE A 170 -12.47 -0.11 -0.53
C ILE A 170 -13.45 0.67 0.35
N LEU A 171 -13.69 0.15 1.55
CA LEU A 171 -14.48 0.82 2.57
C LEU A 171 -13.54 1.46 3.58
N LEU A 172 -13.84 2.70 3.96
CA LEU A 172 -13.02 3.50 4.86
C LEU A 172 -13.94 4.23 5.82
N LYS A 173 -13.55 4.34 7.10
CA LYS A 173 -14.31 5.19 8.03
C LYS A 173 -14.32 6.63 7.54
N GLU A 174 -15.40 7.34 7.81
CA GLU A 174 -15.59 8.71 7.33
C GLU A 174 -14.45 9.65 7.76
N SER A 175 -13.95 9.52 8.99
CA SER A 175 -12.80 10.29 9.49
C SER A 175 -11.54 10.01 8.67
N TRP A 176 -11.23 8.74 8.40
CA TRP A 176 -10.08 8.33 7.60
C TRP A 176 -10.21 8.76 6.14
N LYS A 177 -11.41 8.72 5.56
CA LYS A 177 -11.69 9.25 4.23
C LYS A 177 -11.39 10.75 4.16
N LYS A 178 -11.94 11.52 5.11
CA LYS A 178 -11.68 12.97 5.20
C LYS A 178 -10.19 13.27 5.40
N ASN A 179 -9.48 12.47 6.20
CA ASN A 179 -8.03 12.61 6.39
C ASN A 179 -7.27 12.42 5.06
N LEU A 180 -7.57 11.36 4.29
CA LEU A 180 -6.94 11.15 2.99
C LEU A 180 -7.24 12.27 1.99
N GLU A 181 -8.50 12.72 1.92
CA GLU A 181 -8.91 13.86 1.09
C GLU A 181 -8.22 15.17 1.51
N GLY A 182 -7.92 15.33 2.79
CA GLY A 182 -7.18 16.43 3.37
C GLY A 182 -5.64 16.32 3.27
N GLY A 183 -5.12 15.35 2.52
CA GLY A 183 -3.69 15.16 2.28
C GLY A 183 -3.01 14.09 3.14
N GLY A 184 -3.75 13.35 3.96
CA GLY A 184 -3.25 12.19 4.71
C GLY A 184 -2.22 12.56 5.77
N THR A 185 -2.57 13.48 6.66
CA THR A 185 -1.62 14.06 7.65
C THR A 185 -1.44 13.20 8.89
N THR A 186 -2.36 12.26 9.15
CA THR A 186 -2.26 11.26 10.22
C THR A 186 -2.40 9.85 9.65
N MET A 187 -1.92 8.85 10.40
CA MET A 187 -1.96 7.44 10.02
C MET A 187 -2.63 6.62 11.13
N PRO A 188 -3.36 5.54 10.80
CA PRO A 188 -3.94 4.65 11.81
C PRO A 188 -2.82 3.99 12.61
N ASP A 189 -3.12 3.62 13.86
CA ASP A 189 -2.19 2.89 14.71
C ASP A 189 -2.08 1.42 14.27
N ALA A 190 -1.59 1.17 13.05
CA ALA A 190 -1.63 -0.15 12.44
C ALA A 190 -0.63 -1.10 13.09
N ALA A 191 -1.10 -2.27 13.53
CA ALA A 191 -0.25 -3.27 14.14
C ALA A 191 0.87 -3.76 13.19
N LEU A 192 2.12 -3.71 13.64
CA LEU A 192 3.23 -4.39 12.98
C LEU A 192 3.41 -5.79 13.59
N THR A 193 3.62 -6.79 12.74
CA THR A 193 3.85 -8.16 13.19
C THR A 193 5.16 -8.73 12.66
N PHE A 194 5.87 -9.42 13.55
CA PHE A 194 7.04 -10.24 13.22
C PHE A 194 6.67 -11.72 13.13
N GLY A 195 5.39 -12.05 13.34
CA GLY A 195 4.84 -13.38 13.13
C GLY A 195 5.11 -14.40 14.20
N PHE A 196 4.75 -15.64 13.87
CA PHE A 196 5.08 -16.82 14.64
C PHE A 196 6.57 -17.12 14.57
N ARG A 197 7.23 -17.24 15.72
CA ARG A 197 8.66 -17.54 15.85
C ARG A 197 8.95 -18.49 17.00
N GLY A 198 10.07 -19.22 16.85
CA GLY A 198 10.56 -20.15 17.87
C GLY A 198 9.57 -21.26 18.21
N ALA A 199 8.71 -21.63 17.25
CA ALA A 199 7.68 -22.66 17.38
C ALA A 199 6.69 -22.48 18.55
N SER A 200 6.60 -21.29 19.15
CA SER A 200 5.82 -21.10 20.39
C SER A 200 5.27 -19.70 20.62
N LYS A 201 5.76 -18.66 19.91
CA LYS A 201 5.41 -17.26 20.21
C LYS A 201 5.03 -16.52 18.96
N PHE A 202 4.01 -15.66 19.07
CA PHE A 202 3.74 -14.64 18.09
C PHE A 202 4.27 -13.29 18.59
N TRP A 203 4.89 -12.54 17.69
CA TRP A 203 5.53 -11.27 18.01
C TRP A 203 4.81 -10.13 17.30
N PHE A 204 4.32 -9.19 18.08
CA PHE A 204 3.79 -7.91 17.60
C PHE A 204 4.68 -6.78 18.09
N GLY A 205 4.81 -5.75 17.26
CA GLY A 205 5.44 -4.49 17.62
C GLY A 205 4.37 -3.45 17.87
N GLU A 206 4.46 -2.77 19.01
CA GLU A 206 3.76 -1.51 19.22
C GLU A 206 4.43 -0.45 18.33
N VAL A 207 3.60 0.25 17.56
CA VAL A 207 4.04 1.33 16.69
C VAL A 207 4.13 2.62 17.49
N LYS A 208 5.19 3.39 17.24
CA LYS A 208 5.22 4.78 17.71
C LYS A 208 4.30 5.61 16.82
N GLU A 209 3.83 6.74 17.37
CA GLU A 209 3.08 7.72 16.59
C GLU A 209 3.83 8.04 15.28
N PRO A 210 3.18 7.83 14.12
CA PRO A 210 3.78 8.12 12.83
C PRO A 210 4.13 9.59 12.68
N TYR A 211 5.25 9.90 12.03
CA TYR A 211 5.69 11.27 11.78
C TYR A 211 5.90 11.50 10.28
N ALA A 212 5.53 12.69 9.81
CA ALA A 212 5.76 13.12 8.43
C ALA A 212 7.12 13.82 8.32
N LEU A 213 7.84 13.52 7.24
CA LEU A 213 9.01 14.29 6.82
C LEU A 213 8.63 15.06 5.55
N PRO A 214 9.07 16.33 5.40
CA PRO A 214 8.87 17.04 4.15
C PRO A 214 9.60 16.30 3.02
N ILE A 215 9.03 16.37 1.81
CA ILE A 215 9.75 15.95 0.61
C ILE A 215 11.01 16.82 0.52
N PRO A 216 12.21 16.23 0.35
CA PRO A 216 13.43 17.01 0.16
C PRO A 216 13.26 17.96 -1.04
N ASP A 217 13.52 19.25 -0.84
CA ASP A 217 13.60 20.22 -1.93
C ASP A 217 14.96 20.03 -2.63
N LEU A 218 14.96 19.21 -3.68
CA LEU A 218 16.14 18.97 -4.52
C LEU A 218 16.24 20.01 -5.67
N GLY A 219 15.41 21.05 -5.66
CA GLY A 219 15.23 21.99 -6.78
C GLY A 219 14.40 21.38 -7.93
N PRO A 220 13.90 22.19 -8.87
CA PRO A 220 13.25 21.68 -10.07
C PRO A 220 14.29 21.01 -10.97
N ASP A 221 14.06 19.73 -11.33
CA ASP A 221 14.82 19.08 -12.39
C ASP A 221 14.72 19.91 -13.68
N HIS A 222 15.83 20.01 -14.41
CA HIS A 222 15.90 20.74 -15.67
C HIS A 222 14.81 20.31 -16.68
N GLU A 223 14.31 19.07 -16.58
CA GLU A 223 13.18 18.55 -17.35
C GLU A 223 11.86 19.30 -17.06
N VAL A 224 11.60 19.65 -15.79
CA VAL A 224 10.43 20.43 -15.40
C VAL A 224 10.55 21.84 -15.97
N VAL A 225 11.73 22.46 -15.86
CA VAL A 225 11.98 23.79 -16.43
C VAL A 225 11.83 23.75 -17.95
N LEU A 226 12.32 22.70 -18.61
CA LEU A 226 12.21 22.52 -20.07
C LEU A 226 10.76 22.36 -20.53
N TYR A 227 9.98 21.55 -19.82
CA TYR A 227 8.55 21.37 -20.08
C TYR A 227 7.76 22.68 -19.87
N GLU A 228 8.03 23.36 -18.74
CA GLU A 228 7.38 24.61 -18.38
C GLU A 228 7.73 25.74 -19.35
N ALA A 229 8.96 25.81 -19.84
CA ALA A 229 9.41 26.86 -20.75
C ALA A 229 8.86 26.67 -22.17
N ASN A 230 8.90 25.45 -22.70
CA ASN A 230 8.50 25.14 -24.08
C ASN A 230 6.98 25.04 -24.31
N ARG A 231 6.17 25.24 -23.27
CA ARG A 231 4.70 25.32 -23.39
C ARG A 231 4.17 26.76 -23.35
N LEU A 232 5.01 27.74 -23.04
CA LEU A 232 4.60 29.14 -22.93
C LEU A 232 4.39 29.79 -24.30
N ASP A 233 5.03 29.24 -25.33
CA ASP A 233 4.96 29.78 -26.67
C ASP A 233 5.11 28.69 -27.74
N ASP A 234 4.40 28.87 -28.85
CA ASP A 234 4.40 27.91 -29.96
C ASP A 234 5.62 28.09 -30.88
N GLU A 235 6.19 29.31 -30.96
CA GLU A 235 7.26 29.69 -31.88
C GLU A 235 8.63 29.79 -31.20
N VAL A 236 8.66 30.22 -29.93
CA VAL A 236 9.90 30.37 -29.15
C VAL A 236 10.16 29.11 -28.32
N ARG A 237 11.32 28.48 -28.53
CA ARG A 237 11.73 27.24 -27.86
C ARG A 237 12.99 27.45 -27.01
N PHE A 238 13.08 26.73 -25.91
CA PHE A 238 14.26 26.69 -25.04
C PHE A 238 15.03 25.40 -25.24
N THR A 239 16.36 25.49 -25.28
CA THR A 239 17.23 24.32 -25.27
C THR A 239 17.41 23.75 -23.86
N GLU A 240 17.83 22.49 -23.77
CA GLU A 240 18.07 21.81 -22.49
C GLU A 240 19.12 22.53 -21.63
N ASP A 241 20.21 22.99 -22.24
CA ASP A 241 21.29 23.69 -21.53
C ASP A 241 20.87 25.08 -21.03
N ALA A 242 19.97 25.76 -21.76
CA ALA A 242 19.34 26.99 -21.27
C ALA A 242 18.49 26.72 -20.03
N CYS A 243 17.68 25.65 -20.04
CA CYS A 243 16.83 25.27 -18.92
C CYS A 243 17.62 24.84 -17.67
N LYS A 244 18.78 24.19 -17.83
CA LYS A 244 19.67 23.85 -16.70
C LYS A 244 20.10 25.09 -15.91
N GLN A 245 20.42 26.20 -16.58
CA GLN A 245 20.77 27.46 -15.91
C GLN A 245 19.61 28.11 -15.13
N LEU A 246 18.37 27.73 -15.45
CA LEU A 246 17.17 28.32 -14.87
C LEU A 246 16.61 27.49 -13.70
N THR A 247 17.25 26.37 -13.36
CA THR A 247 16.88 25.49 -12.23
C THR A 247 17.00 26.16 -10.86
N GLY A 248 17.83 27.20 -10.73
CA GLY A 248 17.96 27.99 -9.50
C GLY A 248 16.81 28.95 -9.21
N ILE A 249 15.84 29.10 -10.14
CA ILE A 249 14.68 29.99 -9.94
C ILE A 249 13.67 29.29 -9.02
N PRO A 250 13.27 29.91 -7.89
CA PRO A 250 12.25 29.31 -7.03
C PRO A 250 10.95 29.09 -7.80
N LYS A 251 10.32 27.93 -7.60
CA LYS A 251 9.13 27.49 -8.36
C LYS A 251 8.00 28.52 -8.44
N ALA A 252 7.78 29.29 -7.37
CA ALA A 252 6.77 30.34 -7.31
C ALA A 252 6.95 31.47 -8.36
N PHE A 253 8.18 31.68 -8.83
CA PHE A 253 8.55 32.74 -9.79
C PHE A 253 8.88 32.19 -11.18
N LEU A 254 8.93 30.87 -11.35
CA LEU A 254 9.44 30.23 -12.57
C LEU A 254 8.66 30.64 -13.82
N THR A 255 7.32 30.53 -13.80
CA THR A 255 6.48 30.88 -14.95
C THR A 255 6.63 32.35 -15.36
N GLN A 256 6.65 33.27 -14.39
CA GLN A 256 6.81 34.70 -14.66
C GLN A 256 8.20 35.00 -15.24
N ALA A 257 9.24 34.38 -14.69
CA ALA A 257 10.60 34.55 -15.18
C ALA A 257 10.75 34.03 -16.62
N LEU A 258 10.24 32.83 -16.91
CA LEU A 258 10.26 32.23 -18.24
C LEU A 258 9.50 33.07 -19.27
N GLN A 259 8.31 33.58 -18.92
CA GLN A 259 7.54 34.47 -19.79
C GLN A 259 8.33 35.74 -20.12
N GLY A 260 9.00 36.34 -19.14
CA GLY A 260 9.85 37.51 -19.38
C GLY A 260 11.03 37.24 -20.32
N ILE A 261 11.57 36.01 -20.34
CA ILE A 261 12.62 35.61 -21.29
C ILE A 261 12.03 35.43 -22.69
N VAL A 262 10.84 34.81 -22.83
CA VAL A 262 10.13 34.68 -24.11
C VAL A 262 9.83 36.05 -24.71
N ASP A 263 9.32 36.98 -23.91
CA ASP A 263 8.98 38.32 -24.37
C ASP A 263 10.21 39.06 -24.90
N GLU A 264 11.36 38.90 -24.25
CA GLU A 264 12.60 39.51 -24.70
C GLU A 264 13.17 38.83 -25.95
N ALA A 265 13.09 37.50 -26.05
CA ALA A 265 13.46 36.76 -27.25
C ALA A 265 12.65 37.23 -28.47
N LYS A 266 11.33 37.44 -28.31
CA LYS A 266 10.46 37.97 -29.37
C LYS A 266 10.85 39.38 -29.81
N LYS A 267 11.19 40.28 -28.87
CA LYS A 267 11.66 41.63 -29.24
C LYS A 267 12.96 41.60 -30.05
N GLN A 268 13.83 40.64 -29.75
CA GLN A 268 15.11 40.45 -30.43
C GLN A 268 15.00 39.57 -31.69
N GLY A 269 13.81 39.07 -32.03
CA GLY A 269 13.59 38.19 -33.17
C GLY A 269 14.22 36.80 -33.03
N VAL A 270 14.44 36.34 -31.80
CA VAL A 270 15.05 35.06 -31.46
C VAL A 270 13.96 34.03 -31.19
N THR A 271 14.01 32.90 -31.89
CA THR A 271 13.04 31.79 -31.75
C THR A 271 13.61 30.58 -31.02
N ASN A 272 14.93 30.52 -30.83
CA ASN A 272 15.59 29.44 -30.09
C ASN A 272 16.47 30.04 -28.98
N ILE A 273 16.02 29.90 -27.74
CA ILE A 273 16.70 30.38 -26.54
C ILE A 273 17.70 29.31 -26.09
N ASP A 274 18.98 29.59 -26.33
CA ASP A 274 20.10 28.75 -25.91
C ASP A 274 20.79 29.30 -24.65
N LEU A 275 21.83 28.59 -24.22
CA LEU A 275 22.62 28.95 -23.04
C LEU A 275 23.17 30.39 -23.14
N ASP A 276 23.70 30.76 -24.31
CA ASP A 276 24.29 32.06 -24.55
C ASP A 276 23.26 33.19 -24.45
N PHE A 277 22.04 32.97 -24.95
CA PHE A 277 20.94 33.92 -24.81
C PHE A 277 20.61 34.17 -23.32
N VAL A 278 20.46 33.10 -22.53
CA VAL A 278 20.16 33.22 -21.10
C VAL A 278 21.29 33.93 -20.34
N GLN A 279 22.54 33.64 -20.67
CA GLN A 279 23.69 34.28 -20.04
C GLN A 279 23.78 35.78 -20.37
N ARG A 280 23.56 36.18 -21.62
CA ARG A 280 23.52 37.59 -22.02
C ARG A 280 22.41 38.35 -21.28
N LEU A 281 21.21 37.77 -21.23
CA LEU A 281 20.07 38.36 -20.56
C LEU A 281 20.31 38.60 -19.06
N ASN A 282 20.99 37.65 -18.40
CA ASN A 282 21.35 37.78 -16.99
C ASN A 282 22.45 38.84 -16.77
N ALA A 283 23.38 39.00 -17.71
CA ALA A 283 24.41 40.04 -17.65
C ALA A 283 23.84 41.46 -17.84
N GLU A 284 22.79 41.62 -18.64
CA GLU A 284 22.09 42.89 -18.85
C GLU A 284 21.20 43.32 -17.66
N ARG A 285 20.92 42.39 -16.73
CA ARG A 285 20.12 42.62 -15.52
C ARG A 285 20.98 42.96 -14.28
N GLN A 286 22.30 42.92 -14.39
CA GLN A 286 23.26 43.41 -13.39
C GLN A 286 23.65 44.86 -13.64
#